data_AF-A0AAU1N5N8-F1
#
_entry.id   AF-A0AAU1N5N8-F1
#
_cell.length_a   1.000
_cell.length_b   1.000
_cell.length_c   1.000
_cell.angle_alpha   90.00
_cell.angle_beta   90.00
_cell.angle_gamma   90.00
#
_symmetry.space_group_name_H-M   'P 1'
#
loop_
_entity.id
_entity.type
_entity.pdbx_description
1 polymer ?
#
loop_
_entity_poly.entity_id
_entity_poly.type
_entity_poly.pdbx_seq_one_letter_code
_entity_poly.pdbx_strand_id
1 'polypeptide(L)'
;MLSRRTLALSVAALVAAPLLTACGGDSDAATGTGKGGSEKVGGINIGPDQHRIRAKKVDAIAAELPAAVRKRGTLRLGGSADASPPLGFYATDDKTRIGSEIDIATLVADTLGLKIEFSPVSWENLFVGLDSGKFDAVFSNVTVTEERKEKYDFATYRLDNIAFEAKKGTSWRVEEPKDVAGKTIAVSSGTNQEKILVDWSKQDEKAGLKPVTIKYFQKDTDYYLALQSGRIDAYLGPSPSAAYHVESAGQSQIIGTLSGAGDKIQGKIAATTKKDSGLVDAYAAALDHVIKDGSYGRVLKRWGLSTEAVEKSEINPPGLPKP
;
A
#
# COMPACT_ATOMS: atom_id res chain seq x y z
N MET A 1 -36.33 69.04 64.28
CA MET A 1 -36.78 70.15 63.41
C MET A 1 -36.02 70.05 62.10
N LEU A 2 -36.76 70.03 60.97
CA LEU A 2 -36.43 70.44 59.58
C LEU A 2 -34.93 70.56 59.20
N SER A 3 -34.39 70.12 58.05
CA SER A 3 -34.94 70.00 56.69
C SER A 3 -33.77 69.73 55.70
N ARG A 4 -34.07 69.15 54.53
CA ARG A 4 -33.37 69.25 53.21
C ARG A 4 -31.98 68.59 53.04
N ARG A 5 -31.89 67.56 52.18
CA ARG A 5 -31.58 67.54 50.71
C ARG A 5 -30.08 67.45 50.43
N THR A 6 -29.64 66.33 49.81
CA THR A 6 -28.80 66.30 48.59
C THR A 6 -28.62 64.86 48.07
N LEU A 7 -28.57 64.75 46.74
CA LEU A 7 -28.27 63.57 45.92
C LEU A 7 -26.86 63.03 46.15
N ALA A 8 -26.69 61.71 46.04
CA ALA A 8 -25.52 61.10 45.40
C ALA A 8 -25.84 59.69 44.87
N LEU A 9 -25.54 59.49 43.58
CA LEU A 9 -25.39 58.20 42.91
C LEU A 9 -24.35 57.33 43.63
N SER A 10 -24.56 56.01 43.71
CA SER A 10 -23.61 54.97 43.24
C SER A 10 -24.06 53.57 43.65
N VAL A 11 -24.22 52.72 42.64
CA VAL A 11 -23.79 51.30 42.53
C VAL A 11 -23.49 50.55 43.85
N ALA A 12 -24.31 49.54 44.16
CA ALA A 12 -23.92 48.12 44.21
C ALA A 12 -24.89 47.28 45.07
N ALA A 13 -25.23 46.10 44.54
CA ALA A 13 -25.46 44.83 45.22
C ALA A 13 -26.45 44.75 46.42
N LEU A 14 -27.47 43.90 46.29
CA LEU A 14 -27.64 42.70 47.12
C LEU A 14 -28.81 41.87 46.55
N VAL A 15 -28.54 40.69 46.00
CA VAL A 15 -28.73 39.37 46.65
C VAL A 15 -30.20 39.02 46.89
N ALA A 16 -30.74 38.21 45.97
CA ALA A 16 -31.83 37.29 46.27
C ALA A 16 -31.51 35.94 45.60
N ALA A 17 -31.06 34.99 46.42
CA ALA A 17 -31.03 33.56 46.17
C ALA A 17 -31.30 32.87 47.54
N PRO A 18 -31.70 31.60 47.62
CA PRO A 18 -32.00 30.60 46.58
C PRO A 18 -33.43 30.02 46.74
N LEU A 19 -33.91 29.10 45.88
CA LEU A 19 -33.88 27.64 46.08
C LEU A 19 -34.05 26.98 44.70
N LEU A 20 -33.00 26.30 44.21
CA LEU A 20 -32.91 24.83 44.06
C LEU A 20 -33.67 24.22 42.87
N THR A 21 -32.98 24.11 41.73
CA THR A 21 -32.87 22.88 40.93
C THR A 21 -31.47 22.87 40.29
N ALA A 22 -30.53 22.18 40.94
CA ALA A 22 -29.23 21.75 40.39
C ALA A 22 -29.43 20.40 39.67
N CYS A 23 -28.68 19.95 38.66
CA CYS A 23 -27.34 20.22 38.13
C CYS A 23 -27.44 20.25 36.57
N GLY A 24 -26.61 20.92 35.78
CA GLY A 24 -25.15 20.97 35.81
C GLY A 24 -24.56 19.69 35.19
N GLY A 25 -24.22 19.73 33.90
CA GLY A 25 -23.54 18.62 33.21
C GLY A 25 -23.16 19.02 31.79
N ASP A 26 -21.87 19.01 31.51
CA ASP A 26 -21.19 19.35 30.27
C ASP A 26 -21.86 18.84 29.00
N SER A 27 -21.60 19.54 27.90
CA SER A 27 -21.70 18.99 26.55
C SER A 27 -20.66 17.88 26.42
N ASP A 28 -20.93 16.74 27.03
CA ASP A 28 -20.20 15.51 26.82
C ASP A 28 -20.31 15.19 25.34
N ALA A 29 -19.15 15.19 24.70
CA ALA A 29 -18.91 14.35 23.54
C ALA A 29 -19.59 13.01 23.82
N ALA A 30 -20.59 12.69 23.02
CA ALA A 30 -21.09 11.33 22.95
C ALA A 30 -19.92 10.48 22.42
N THR A 31 -19.08 10.04 23.36
CA THR A 31 -18.31 8.81 23.30
C THR A 31 -19.34 7.69 23.24
N GLY A 32 -19.95 7.57 22.07
CA GLY A 32 -20.46 6.30 21.62
C GLY A 32 -19.27 5.37 21.63
N THR A 33 -19.11 4.63 22.73
CA THR A 33 -18.42 3.35 22.74
C THR A 33 -19.23 2.43 21.83
N GLY A 34 -19.04 2.65 20.52
CA GLY A 34 -19.46 1.74 19.50
C GLY A 34 -18.75 0.43 19.78
N LYS A 35 -19.49 -0.54 20.32
CA LYS A 35 -19.12 -1.95 20.25
C LYS A 35 -18.64 -2.18 18.82
N GLY A 36 -17.35 -2.54 18.68
CA GLY A 36 -16.64 -2.64 17.41
C GLY A 36 -17.44 -3.44 16.38
N GLY A 37 -18.18 -2.72 15.54
CA GLY A 37 -18.63 -3.23 14.27
C GLY A 37 -17.38 -3.39 13.43
N SER A 38 -17.16 -4.59 12.87
CA SER A 38 -16.01 -4.81 12.00
C SER A 38 -16.07 -3.83 10.83
N GLU A 39 -15.21 -2.82 10.84
CA GLU A 39 -15.08 -1.86 9.75
C GLU A 39 -14.57 -2.64 8.54
N LYS A 40 -15.42 -2.80 7.53
CA LYS A 40 -15.14 -3.61 6.35
C LYS A 40 -15.45 -2.87 5.06
N VAL A 41 -14.55 -2.97 4.09
CA VAL A 41 -14.77 -2.56 2.70
C VAL A 41 -14.50 -3.77 1.83
N GLY A 42 -15.46 -4.18 0.98
CA GLY A 42 -15.33 -5.40 0.17
C GLY A 42 -15.07 -6.67 0.99
N GLY A 43 -15.50 -6.72 2.25
CA GLY A 43 -15.23 -7.83 3.18
C GLY A 43 -13.85 -7.81 3.87
N ILE A 44 -12.97 -6.86 3.52
CA ILE A 44 -11.64 -6.69 4.11
C ILE A 44 -11.75 -5.87 5.41
N ASN A 45 -11.17 -6.36 6.51
CA ASN A 45 -11.11 -5.64 7.78
C ASN A 45 -10.12 -4.46 7.69
N ILE A 46 -10.64 -3.24 7.79
CA ILE A 46 -9.86 -1.99 7.73
C ILE A 46 -9.65 -1.34 9.11
N GLY A 47 -10.15 -1.95 10.20
CA GLY A 47 -9.97 -1.47 11.57
C GLY A 47 -8.58 -1.81 12.14
N PRO A 48 -8.18 -1.22 13.27
CA PRO A 48 -6.84 -1.44 13.84
C PRO A 48 -6.64 -2.85 14.42
N ASP A 49 -7.70 -3.49 14.91
CA ASP A 49 -7.62 -4.87 15.40
C ASP A 49 -7.63 -5.87 14.24
N GLN A 50 -6.44 -6.15 13.73
CA GLN A 50 -6.29 -6.93 12.51
C GLN A 50 -6.43 -8.44 12.71
N HIS A 51 -6.23 -8.98 13.93
CA HIS A 51 -6.10 -10.43 14.14
C HIS A 51 -5.21 -11.10 13.06
N ARG A 52 -4.01 -10.54 12.85
CA ARG A 52 -3.11 -10.97 11.76
C ARG A 52 -2.83 -12.46 11.85
N ILE A 53 -2.74 -13.10 10.69
CA ILE A 53 -2.23 -14.47 10.59
C ILE A 53 -0.75 -14.42 10.97
N ARG A 54 -0.33 -15.30 11.88
CA ARG A 54 1.05 -15.37 12.39
C ARG A 54 1.69 -16.68 12.00
N ALA A 55 3.01 -16.64 11.76
CA ALA A 55 3.81 -17.84 11.61
C ALA A 55 4.50 -18.18 12.96
N LYS A 56 5.13 -19.34 13.02
CA LYS A 56 6.02 -19.70 14.14
C LYS A 56 7.47 -19.58 13.68
N LYS A 57 8.36 -19.23 14.62
CA LYS A 57 9.79 -19.24 14.37
C LYS A 57 10.25 -20.64 13.94
N VAL A 58 11.10 -20.70 12.92
CA VAL A 58 11.79 -21.90 12.47
C VAL A 58 13.29 -21.69 12.67
N ASP A 59 13.87 -22.35 13.67
CA ASP A 59 15.26 -22.10 14.09
C ASP A 59 16.28 -22.34 12.96
N ALA A 60 16.05 -23.35 12.10
CA ALA A 60 16.93 -23.64 10.97
C ALA A 60 16.96 -22.47 9.96
N ILE A 61 15.80 -21.92 9.60
CA ILE A 61 15.70 -20.79 8.66
C ILE A 61 16.23 -19.51 9.33
N ALA A 62 15.89 -19.28 10.59
CA ALA A 62 16.40 -18.13 11.34
C ALA A 62 17.93 -18.13 11.47
N ALA A 63 18.58 -19.30 11.43
CA ALA A 63 20.03 -19.43 11.47
C ALA A 63 20.73 -18.96 10.17
N GLU A 64 20.01 -18.87 9.05
CA GLU A 64 20.54 -18.39 7.76
C GLU A 64 20.77 -16.87 7.75
N LEU A 65 20.06 -16.12 8.59
CA LEU A 65 20.24 -14.67 8.70
C LEU A 65 21.66 -14.28 9.11
N PRO A 66 22.20 -13.13 8.66
CA PRO A 66 23.45 -12.60 9.17
C PRO A 66 23.44 -12.45 10.70
N ALA A 67 24.56 -12.77 11.36
CA ALA A 67 24.66 -12.76 12.83
C ALA A 67 24.27 -11.42 13.46
N ALA A 68 24.59 -10.30 12.79
CA ALA A 68 24.21 -8.96 13.23
C ALA A 68 22.68 -8.77 13.28
N VAL A 69 21.96 -9.29 12.27
CA VAL A 69 20.48 -9.22 12.22
C VAL A 69 19.86 -10.11 13.28
N ARG A 70 20.35 -11.35 13.44
CA ARG A 70 19.89 -12.25 14.51
C ARG A 70 20.08 -11.66 15.90
N LYS A 71 21.25 -11.04 16.16
CA LYS A 71 21.55 -10.39 17.44
C LYS A 71 20.66 -9.17 17.68
N ARG A 72 20.36 -8.39 16.64
CA ARG A 72 19.46 -7.24 16.73
C ARG A 72 18.02 -7.67 17.01
N GLY A 73 17.59 -8.81 16.46
CA GLY A 73 16.25 -9.37 16.68
C GLY A 73 15.12 -8.56 16.02
N THR A 74 15.46 -7.66 15.10
CA THR A 74 14.48 -6.83 14.36
C THR A 74 14.67 -6.91 12.86
N LEU A 75 13.55 -6.84 12.14
CA LEU A 75 13.47 -6.62 10.69
C LEU A 75 13.15 -5.14 10.45
N ARG A 76 14.12 -4.37 9.98
CA ARG A 76 13.94 -2.97 9.57
C ARG A 76 13.28 -2.96 8.20
N LEU A 77 11.97 -2.77 8.21
CA LEU A 77 11.11 -2.90 7.05
C LEU A 77 10.80 -1.52 6.45
N GLY A 78 11.27 -1.28 5.23
CA GLY A 78 10.79 -0.16 4.42
C GLY A 78 9.48 -0.52 3.71
N GLY A 79 8.53 0.41 3.66
CA GLY A 79 7.36 0.31 2.80
C GLY A 79 6.82 1.69 2.44
N SER A 80 6.06 1.77 1.35
CA SER A 80 5.52 3.05 0.89
C SER A 80 4.70 3.72 2.00
N ALA A 81 4.85 5.03 2.17
CA ALA A 81 4.01 5.83 3.06
C ALA A 81 2.61 6.01 2.47
N ASP A 82 2.52 6.06 1.14
CA ASP A 82 1.26 6.27 0.43
C ASP A 82 0.28 5.12 0.68
N ALA A 83 -1.00 5.45 0.57
CA ALA A 83 -2.09 4.50 0.72
C ALA A 83 -2.38 3.86 -0.64
N SER A 84 -2.11 2.56 -0.74
CA SER A 84 -2.46 1.73 -1.88
C SER A 84 -3.17 0.47 -1.38
N PRO A 85 -4.45 0.56 -0.97
CA PRO A 85 -5.22 -0.61 -0.55
C PRO A 85 -5.40 -1.57 -1.74
N PRO A 86 -5.31 -2.90 -1.54
CA PRO A 86 -5.13 -3.60 -0.27
C PRO A 86 -3.65 -3.86 0.08
N LEU A 87 -2.70 -3.30 -0.65
CA LEU A 87 -1.26 -3.56 -0.51
C LEU A 87 -0.70 -3.00 0.80
N GLY A 88 -0.89 -1.70 1.02
CA GLY A 88 -0.41 -1.01 2.21
C GLY A 88 -1.12 0.31 2.42
N PHE A 89 -1.68 0.51 3.61
CA PHE A 89 -2.38 1.74 3.99
C PHE A 89 -2.54 1.79 5.52
N TYR A 90 -3.05 2.91 6.05
CA TYR A 90 -3.40 3.01 7.47
C TYR A 90 -4.80 2.44 7.71
N ALA A 91 -4.97 1.77 8.84
CA ALA A 91 -6.29 1.46 9.37
C ALA A 91 -7.05 2.74 9.69
N THR A 92 -8.33 2.60 10.02
CA THR A 92 -9.24 3.70 10.41
C THR A 92 -8.79 4.52 11.62
N ASP A 93 -7.79 4.05 12.38
CA ASP A 93 -7.18 4.81 13.48
C ASP A 93 -6.08 5.77 13.03
N ASP A 94 -5.79 5.83 11.72
CA ASP A 94 -4.73 6.61 11.07
C ASP A 94 -3.32 6.35 11.64
N LYS A 95 -3.12 5.21 12.31
CA LYS A 95 -1.86 4.87 13.01
C LYS A 95 -1.37 3.48 12.68
N THR A 96 -2.27 2.51 12.66
CA THR A 96 -1.93 1.10 12.46
C THR A 96 -1.71 0.83 10.98
N ARG A 97 -0.49 0.47 10.57
CA ARG A 97 -0.23 0.07 9.18
C ARG A 97 -0.81 -1.32 8.90
N ILE A 98 -1.61 -1.43 7.86
CA ILE A 98 -2.29 -2.66 7.41
C ILE A 98 -2.08 -2.87 5.91
N GLY A 99 -2.46 -4.05 5.43
CA GLY A 99 -2.35 -4.45 4.02
C GLY A 99 -1.58 -5.74 3.82
N SER A 100 -1.68 -6.31 2.62
CA SER A 100 -1.05 -7.59 2.27
C SER A 100 0.46 -7.56 2.43
N GLU A 101 1.10 -6.43 2.14
CA GLU A 101 2.56 -6.28 2.22
C GLU A 101 3.05 -6.43 3.68
N ILE A 102 2.31 -5.83 4.63
CA ILE A 102 2.62 -5.91 6.06
C ILE A 102 2.35 -7.32 6.60
N ASP A 103 1.26 -7.96 6.17
CA ASP A 103 0.91 -9.30 6.64
C ASP A 103 1.91 -10.34 6.12
N ILE A 104 2.33 -10.26 4.85
CA ILE A 104 3.37 -11.14 4.29
C ILE A 104 4.71 -10.89 4.99
N ALA A 105 5.11 -9.63 5.19
CA ALA A 105 6.32 -9.30 5.94
C ALA A 105 6.27 -9.82 7.39
N THR A 106 5.09 -9.83 8.01
CA THR A 106 4.87 -10.37 9.36
C THR A 106 5.11 -11.87 9.39
N LEU A 107 4.61 -12.62 8.41
CA LEU A 107 4.87 -14.06 8.28
C LEU A 107 6.38 -14.36 8.15
N VAL A 108 7.10 -13.57 7.36
CA VAL A 108 8.55 -13.69 7.20
C VAL A 108 9.27 -13.38 8.52
N ALA A 109 8.94 -12.25 9.16
CA ALA A 109 9.54 -11.84 10.42
C ALA A 109 9.31 -12.89 11.54
N ASP A 110 8.08 -13.41 11.66
CA ASP A 110 7.72 -14.45 12.62
C ASP A 110 8.54 -15.72 12.40
N THR A 111 8.64 -16.19 11.15
CA THR A 111 9.43 -17.39 10.78
C THR A 111 10.89 -17.24 11.16
N LEU A 112 11.43 -16.03 11.02
CA LEU A 112 12.80 -15.68 11.36
C LEU A 112 13.01 -15.31 12.83
N GLY A 113 11.94 -15.21 13.63
CA GLY A 113 12.01 -14.78 15.02
C GLY A 113 12.40 -13.32 15.21
N LEU A 114 12.06 -12.46 14.24
CA LEU A 114 12.33 -11.02 14.25
C LEU A 114 11.08 -10.21 14.59
N LYS A 115 11.25 -9.05 15.22
CA LYS A 115 10.20 -8.03 15.35
C LYS A 115 10.28 -7.04 14.19
N ILE A 116 9.15 -6.65 13.62
CA ILE A 116 9.11 -5.62 12.56
C ILE A 116 9.34 -4.24 13.18
N GLU A 117 10.30 -3.51 12.61
CA GLU A 117 10.47 -2.06 12.75
C GLU A 117 10.10 -1.42 11.41
N PHE A 118 8.84 -1.03 11.27
CA PHE A 118 8.32 -0.46 10.02
C PHE A 118 8.67 1.02 9.89
N SER A 119 9.13 1.42 8.70
CA SER A 119 9.42 2.80 8.34
C SER A 119 8.68 3.17 7.04
N PRO A 120 7.60 3.97 7.13
CA PRO A 120 6.93 4.50 5.95
C PRO A 120 7.81 5.57 5.29
N VAL A 121 8.06 5.44 3.99
CA VAL A 121 8.79 6.43 3.18
C VAL A 121 8.17 6.53 1.79
N SER A 122 8.46 7.57 1.02
CA SER A 122 8.05 7.64 -0.39
C SER A 122 8.72 6.54 -1.22
N TRP A 123 8.13 6.23 -2.39
CA TRP A 123 8.58 5.17 -3.30
C TRP A 123 10.08 5.24 -3.60
N GLU A 124 10.56 6.42 -3.99
CA GLU A 124 11.97 6.65 -4.33
C GLU A 124 12.89 6.46 -3.12
N ASN A 125 12.42 6.78 -1.92
CA ASN A 125 13.20 6.66 -0.69
C ASN A 125 13.30 5.22 -0.16
N LEU A 126 12.51 4.28 -0.69
CA LEU A 126 12.66 2.85 -0.37
C LEU A 126 14.03 2.33 -0.81
N PHE A 127 14.41 2.65 -2.04
CA PHE A 127 15.66 2.23 -2.66
C PHE A 127 16.87 2.92 -1.99
N VAL A 128 16.77 4.21 -1.69
CA VAL A 128 17.79 4.94 -0.93
C VAL A 128 17.98 4.33 0.47
N GLY A 129 16.89 3.92 1.11
CA GLY A 129 16.93 3.24 2.42
C GLY A 129 17.60 1.86 2.36
N LEU A 130 17.42 1.10 1.29
CA LEU A 130 18.16 -0.14 1.05
C LEU A 130 19.64 0.14 0.79
N ASP A 131 19.96 1.09 -0.09
CA ASP A 131 21.34 1.43 -0.46
C ASP A 131 22.18 1.85 0.75
N SER A 132 21.58 2.65 1.65
CA SER A 132 22.22 3.12 2.88
C SER A 132 22.25 2.10 4.02
N GLY A 133 21.57 0.96 3.88
CA GLY A 133 21.42 -0.04 4.95
C GLY A 133 20.49 0.40 6.09
N LYS A 134 19.67 1.44 5.86
CA LYS A 134 18.59 1.84 6.77
C LYS A 134 17.53 0.75 6.88
N PHE A 135 17.25 0.05 5.78
CA PHE A 135 16.31 -1.07 5.72
C PHE A 135 17.04 -2.37 5.44
N ASP A 136 16.59 -3.45 6.07
CA ASP A 136 17.01 -4.80 5.70
C ASP A 136 16.20 -5.31 4.50
N ALA A 137 14.94 -4.87 4.39
CA ALA A 137 14.00 -5.32 3.37
C ALA A 137 12.99 -4.25 2.98
N VAL A 138 12.50 -4.33 1.74
CA VAL A 138 11.31 -3.61 1.28
C VAL A 138 10.23 -4.62 0.87
N PHE A 139 9.03 -4.44 1.43
CA PHE A 139 7.79 -5.09 1.00
C PHE A 139 6.82 -3.98 0.63
N SER A 140 6.75 -3.67 -0.66
CA SER A 140 5.95 -2.55 -1.17
C SER A 140 5.55 -2.74 -2.63
N ASN A 141 5.14 -3.94 -3.03
CA ASN A 141 4.79 -4.26 -4.42
C ASN A 141 5.92 -3.95 -5.42
N VAL A 142 7.15 -4.34 -5.08
CA VAL A 142 8.32 -4.13 -5.95
C VAL A 142 8.42 -5.29 -6.96
N THR A 143 8.26 -4.95 -8.23
CA THR A 143 8.48 -5.87 -9.35
C THR A 143 9.95 -6.24 -9.52
N VAL A 144 10.22 -7.52 -9.77
CA VAL A 144 11.53 -8.01 -10.21
C VAL A 144 11.81 -7.48 -11.62
N THR A 145 12.87 -6.70 -11.78
CA THR A 145 13.35 -6.23 -13.09
C THR A 145 14.84 -6.53 -13.24
N GLU A 146 15.29 -6.74 -14.48
CA GLU A 146 16.70 -7.00 -14.76
C GLU A 146 17.60 -5.79 -14.42
N GLU A 147 17.04 -4.58 -14.49
CA GLU A 147 17.72 -3.36 -14.04
C GLU A 147 17.90 -3.33 -12.50
N ARG A 148 16.85 -3.62 -11.74
CA ARG A 148 16.93 -3.60 -10.27
C ARG A 148 17.85 -4.71 -9.73
N LYS A 149 17.95 -5.85 -10.41
CA LYS A 149 18.83 -6.98 -10.05
C LYS A 149 20.32 -6.63 -10.03
N GLU A 150 20.72 -5.51 -10.65
CA GLU A 150 22.08 -4.98 -10.55
C GLU A 150 22.42 -4.49 -9.14
N LYS A 151 21.43 -4.02 -8.38
CA LYS A 151 21.61 -3.40 -7.06
C LYS A 151 20.92 -4.14 -5.92
N TYR A 152 19.93 -4.97 -6.25
CA TYR A 152 19.07 -5.63 -5.28
C TYR A 152 18.97 -7.13 -5.56
N ASP A 153 18.68 -7.88 -4.51
CA ASP A 153 18.26 -9.27 -4.60
C ASP A 153 16.79 -9.39 -4.20
N PHE A 154 16.11 -10.40 -4.76
CA PHE A 154 14.67 -10.56 -4.69
C PHE A 154 14.28 -11.96 -4.23
N ALA A 155 13.34 -12.04 -3.29
CA ALA A 155 12.63 -13.27 -2.94
C ALA A 155 11.12 -13.10 -3.26
N THR A 156 10.62 -13.81 -4.26
CA THR A 156 9.27 -13.56 -4.79
C THR A 156 8.16 -14.07 -3.89
N TYR A 157 7.08 -13.29 -3.75
CA TYR A 157 5.91 -13.73 -2.99
C TYR A 157 4.60 -13.52 -3.73
N ARG A 158 4.54 -12.89 -4.89
CA ARG A 158 3.30 -12.70 -5.67
C ARG A 158 3.56 -12.60 -7.16
N LEU A 159 2.55 -12.92 -7.96
CA LEU A 159 2.52 -12.54 -9.38
C LEU A 159 2.31 -11.03 -9.48
N ASP A 160 3.05 -10.38 -10.36
CA ASP A 160 2.87 -8.97 -10.69
C ASP A 160 1.89 -8.82 -11.85
N ASN A 161 0.64 -8.51 -11.50
CA ASN A 161 -0.40 -8.18 -12.45
C ASN A 161 -0.71 -6.69 -12.36
N ILE A 162 -0.70 -6.02 -13.51
CA ILE A 162 -1.02 -4.59 -13.62
C ILE A 162 -2.29 -4.42 -14.45
N ALA A 163 -3.02 -3.34 -14.19
CA ALA A 163 -4.32 -3.09 -14.78
C ALA A 163 -4.43 -1.66 -15.30
N PHE A 164 -5.11 -1.52 -16.44
CA PHE A 164 -5.65 -0.25 -16.90
C PHE A 164 -6.99 -0.02 -16.24
N GLU A 165 -7.09 1.03 -15.43
CA GLU A 165 -8.32 1.46 -14.81
C GLU A 165 -8.87 2.69 -15.53
N ALA A 166 -10.14 2.65 -15.92
CA ALA A 166 -10.82 3.76 -16.57
C ALA A 166 -12.18 4.04 -15.93
N LYS A 167 -12.81 5.16 -16.32
CA LYS A 167 -14.15 5.52 -15.83
C LYS A 167 -15.19 4.45 -16.19
N LYS A 168 -16.09 4.16 -15.25
CA LYS A 168 -17.18 3.19 -15.46
C LYS A 168 -18.06 3.60 -16.63
N GLY A 169 -18.52 2.60 -17.40
CA GLY A 169 -19.35 2.80 -18.59
C GLY A 169 -18.58 3.04 -19.89
N THR A 170 -17.25 3.18 -19.87
CA THR A 170 -16.45 3.18 -21.10
C THR A 170 -16.51 1.83 -21.83
N SER A 171 -16.59 1.89 -23.17
CA SER A 171 -16.47 0.73 -24.06
C SER A 171 -15.02 0.42 -24.45
N TRP A 172 -14.07 1.27 -24.06
CA TRP A 172 -12.65 1.09 -24.36
C TRP A 172 -12.10 -0.15 -23.65
N ARG A 173 -11.29 -0.93 -24.37
CA ARG A 173 -10.54 -2.09 -23.88
C ARG A 173 -9.09 -1.97 -24.33
N VAL A 174 -8.17 -2.50 -23.53
CA VAL A 174 -6.73 -2.44 -23.79
C VAL A 174 -6.16 -3.85 -23.73
N GLU A 175 -5.70 -4.34 -24.87
CA GLU A 175 -5.08 -5.66 -25.04
C GLU A 175 -3.66 -5.53 -25.59
N GLU A 176 -3.38 -4.47 -26.35
CA GLU A 176 -2.12 -4.27 -27.06
C GLU A 176 -1.75 -2.77 -27.16
N PRO A 177 -0.51 -2.42 -27.55
CA PRO A 177 -0.05 -1.03 -27.59
C PRO A 177 -0.97 -0.08 -28.35
N LYS A 178 -1.45 -0.45 -29.54
CA LYS A 178 -2.27 0.43 -30.39
C LYS A 178 -3.57 0.89 -29.72
N ASP A 179 -4.06 0.18 -28.70
CA ASP A 179 -5.30 0.52 -28.00
C ASP A 179 -5.15 1.74 -27.09
N VAL A 180 -3.91 2.09 -26.73
CA VAL A 180 -3.60 3.28 -25.92
C VAL A 180 -3.18 4.50 -26.76
N ALA A 181 -3.00 4.32 -28.08
CA ALA A 181 -2.56 5.38 -28.97
C ALA A 181 -3.43 6.64 -28.87
N GLY A 182 -2.78 7.80 -28.67
CA GLY A 182 -3.44 9.10 -28.54
C GLY A 182 -4.27 9.31 -27.28
N LYS A 183 -4.25 8.39 -26.31
CA LYS A 183 -4.91 8.52 -25.00
C LYS A 183 -4.05 9.30 -24.01
N THR A 184 -4.70 9.90 -23.02
CA THR A 184 -4.04 10.46 -21.84
C THR A 184 -4.05 9.44 -20.72
N ILE A 185 -2.92 8.81 -20.42
CA ILE A 185 -2.84 7.75 -19.41
C ILE A 185 -1.92 8.20 -18.28
N ALA A 186 -2.40 8.04 -17.04
CA ALA A 186 -1.59 8.28 -15.87
C ALA A 186 -0.81 7.03 -15.42
N VAL A 187 0.34 7.25 -14.81
CA VAL A 187 1.18 6.22 -14.20
C VAL A 187 2.03 6.84 -13.08
N SER A 188 2.58 6.02 -12.20
CA SER A 188 3.54 6.47 -11.18
C SER A 188 4.97 6.37 -11.72
N SER A 189 5.81 7.39 -11.47
CA SER A 189 7.19 7.42 -11.99
C SER A 189 8.11 6.44 -11.24
N GLY A 190 9.16 5.95 -11.91
CA GLY A 190 10.12 5.00 -11.36
C GLY A 190 9.55 3.59 -11.22
N THR A 191 8.54 3.25 -12.02
CA THR A 191 7.82 1.98 -11.92
C THR A 191 7.94 1.14 -13.20
N ASN A 192 7.67 -0.16 -13.09
CA ASN A 192 7.61 -1.05 -14.26
C ASN A 192 6.44 -0.69 -15.18
N GLN A 193 5.34 -0.20 -14.62
CA GLN A 193 4.18 0.28 -15.38
C GLN A 193 4.56 1.47 -16.27
N GLU A 194 5.35 2.41 -15.75
CA GLU A 194 5.86 3.55 -16.53
C GLU A 194 6.69 3.05 -17.71
N LYS A 195 7.64 2.14 -17.46
CA LYS A 195 8.47 1.59 -18.54
C LYS A 195 7.63 0.94 -19.63
N ILE A 196 6.64 0.11 -19.27
CA ILE A 196 5.75 -0.54 -20.23
C ILE A 196 4.98 0.51 -21.04
N LEU A 197 4.40 1.51 -20.39
CA LEU A 197 3.61 2.55 -21.06
C LEU A 197 4.46 3.41 -22.01
N VAL A 198 5.68 3.76 -21.60
CA VAL A 198 6.65 4.47 -22.44
C VAL A 198 7.05 3.63 -23.66
N ASP A 199 7.31 2.34 -23.46
CA ASP A 199 7.68 1.43 -24.55
C ASP A 199 6.52 1.22 -25.53
N TRP A 200 5.29 1.11 -25.04
CA TRP A 200 4.08 1.05 -25.88
C TRP A 200 3.88 2.34 -26.69
N SER A 201 4.01 3.51 -26.05
CA SER A 201 3.92 4.80 -26.75
C SER A 201 4.95 4.92 -27.88
N LYS A 202 6.20 4.50 -27.65
CA LYS A 202 7.25 4.46 -28.67
C LYS A 202 6.95 3.48 -29.81
N GLN A 203 6.31 2.34 -29.50
CA GLN A 203 5.87 1.38 -30.52
C GLN A 203 4.78 1.98 -31.41
N ASP A 204 3.81 2.67 -30.81
CA ASP A 204 2.75 3.37 -31.53
C ASP A 204 3.31 4.45 -32.44
N GLU A 205 4.25 5.29 -31.97
CA GLU A 205 4.91 6.30 -32.79
C GLU A 205 5.64 5.69 -33.99
N LYS A 206 6.38 4.58 -33.77
CA LYS A 206 7.06 3.86 -34.86
C LYS A 206 6.08 3.26 -35.87
N ALA A 207 4.88 2.90 -35.43
CA ALA A 207 3.80 2.41 -36.28
C ALA A 207 3.00 3.53 -36.97
N GLY A 208 3.36 4.81 -36.77
CA GLY A 208 2.65 5.97 -37.35
C GLY A 208 1.35 6.33 -36.62
N LEU A 209 1.14 5.79 -35.42
CA LEU A 209 0.01 6.13 -34.55
C LEU A 209 0.37 7.32 -33.64
N LYS A 210 -0.64 7.90 -32.99
CA LYS A 210 -0.43 9.01 -32.04
C LYS A 210 0.22 8.49 -30.76
N PRO A 211 1.23 9.17 -30.19
CA PRO A 211 1.80 8.79 -28.90
C PRO A 211 0.77 8.89 -27.78
N VAL A 212 1.02 8.14 -26.70
CA VAL A 212 0.31 8.30 -25.44
C VAL A 212 0.74 9.61 -24.77
N THR A 213 -0.22 10.40 -24.29
CA THR A 213 0.07 11.53 -23.39
C THR A 213 0.18 11.02 -21.96
N ILE A 214 1.40 10.82 -21.47
CA ILE A 214 1.65 10.26 -20.14
C ILE A 214 1.57 11.35 -19.07
N LYS A 215 0.80 11.12 -18.00
CA LYS A 215 0.76 11.96 -16.80
C LYS A 215 1.27 11.22 -15.58
N TYR A 216 1.90 11.93 -14.66
CA TYR A 216 2.52 11.32 -13.48
C TYR A 216 1.75 11.65 -12.20
N PHE A 217 1.46 10.61 -11.43
CA PHE A 217 0.85 10.72 -10.10
C PHE A 217 1.54 9.75 -9.14
N GLN A 218 1.99 10.26 -7.99
CA GLN A 218 2.60 9.43 -6.94
C GLN A 218 1.56 8.88 -5.96
N LYS A 219 0.48 9.64 -5.73
CA LYS A 219 -0.57 9.26 -4.77
C LYS A 219 -1.79 8.73 -5.50
N ASP A 220 -2.32 7.62 -4.99
CA ASP A 220 -3.51 6.98 -5.54
C ASP A 220 -4.71 7.93 -5.55
N THR A 221 -4.90 8.68 -4.46
CA THR A 221 -5.98 9.67 -4.32
C THR A 221 -5.97 10.76 -5.39
N ASP A 222 -4.79 11.13 -5.89
CA ASP A 222 -4.68 12.21 -6.86
C ASP A 222 -5.09 11.74 -8.26
N TYR A 223 -4.74 10.51 -8.65
CA TYR A 223 -5.20 9.95 -9.92
C TYR A 223 -6.68 9.60 -9.88
N TYR A 224 -7.25 9.17 -8.74
CA TYR A 224 -8.68 8.94 -8.61
C TYR A 224 -9.49 10.20 -8.98
N LEU A 225 -9.09 11.36 -8.43
CA LEU A 225 -9.71 12.64 -8.75
C LEU A 225 -9.51 13.03 -10.22
N ALA A 226 -8.30 12.79 -10.77
CA ALA A 226 -8.02 13.07 -12.18
C ALA A 226 -8.86 12.20 -13.13
N LEU A 227 -9.06 10.92 -12.78
CA LEU A 227 -9.86 9.97 -13.56
C LEU A 227 -11.33 10.34 -13.52
N GLN A 228 -11.87 10.62 -12.32
CA GLN A 228 -13.27 11.03 -12.14
C GLN A 228 -13.58 12.32 -12.92
N SER A 229 -12.67 13.29 -12.88
CA SER A 229 -12.80 14.58 -13.59
C SER A 229 -12.57 14.49 -15.10
N GLY A 230 -12.12 13.35 -15.63
CA GLY A 230 -11.76 13.19 -17.05
C GLY A 230 -10.48 13.93 -17.45
N ARG A 231 -9.59 14.27 -16.50
CA ARG A 231 -8.28 14.84 -16.81
C ARG A 231 -7.30 13.79 -17.35
N ILE A 232 -7.62 12.52 -17.16
CA ILE A 232 -6.95 11.34 -17.72
C ILE A 232 -8.03 10.38 -18.22
N ASP A 233 -7.72 9.60 -19.25
CA ASP A 233 -8.59 8.57 -19.81
C ASP A 233 -8.49 7.26 -19.02
N ALA A 234 -7.29 6.94 -18.53
CA ALA A 234 -7.03 5.78 -17.67
C ALA A 234 -5.81 6.00 -16.75
N TYR A 235 -5.68 5.14 -15.75
CA TYR A 235 -4.47 4.95 -14.95
C TYR A 235 -3.94 3.52 -15.18
N LEU A 236 -2.61 3.37 -15.32
CA LEU A 236 -1.95 2.08 -15.34
C LEU A 236 -1.21 1.87 -14.01
N GLY A 237 -1.59 0.84 -13.26
CA GLY A 237 -1.03 0.56 -11.95
C GLY A 237 -1.21 -0.88 -11.49
N PRO A 238 -0.92 -1.20 -10.22
CA PRO A 238 -1.12 -2.53 -9.67
C PRO A 238 -2.60 -2.96 -9.79
N SER A 239 -2.85 -4.14 -10.36
CA SER A 239 -4.19 -4.73 -10.43
C SER A 239 -4.89 -4.84 -9.07
N PRO A 240 -4.21 -5.17 -7.95
CA PRO A 240 -4.79 -5.18 -6.62
C PRO A 240 -5.45 -3.86 -6.23
N SER A 241 -4.76 -2.74 -6.48
CA SER A 241 -5.25 -1.41 -6.10
C SER A 241 -6.40 -0.98 -6.99
N ALA A 242 -6.31 -1.24 -8.30
CA ALA A 242 -7.40 -0.97 -9.24
C ALA A 242 -8.65 -1.79 -8.88
N ALA A 243 -8.51 -3.07 -8.58
CA ALA A 243 -9.64 -3.93 -8.20
C ALA A 243 -10.31 -3.46 -6.90
N TYR A 244 -9.50 -3.09 -5.90
CA TYR A 244 -10.02 -2.54 -4.64
C TYR A 244 -10.75 -1.20 -4.86
N HIS A 245 -10.19 -0.30 -5.67
CA HIS A 245 -10.83 0.97 -5.97
C HIS A 245 -12.15 0.80 -6.75
N VAL A 246 -12.17 -0.07 -7.76
CA VAL A 246 -13.39 -0.42 -8.52
C VAL A 246 -14.49 -0.91 -7.60
N GLU A 247 -14.18 -1.82 -6.67
CA GLU A 247 -15.15 -2.39 -5.74
C GLU A 247 -15.62 -1.36 -4.70
N SER A 248 -14.69 -0.57 -4.15
CA SER A 248 -14.99 0.36 -3.05
C SER A 248 -15.68 1.65 -3.51
N ALA A 249 -15.28 2.23 -4.64
CA ALA A 249 -15.84 3.48 -5.14
C ALA A 249 -16.97 3.26 -6.14
N GLY A 250 -16.95 2.16 -6.90
CA GLY A 250 -17.99 1.82 -7.88
C GLY A 250 -18.11 2.78 -9.08
N GLN A 251 -17.11 3.65 -9.29
CA GLN A 251 -17.10 4.72 -10.31
C GLN A 251 -16.13 4.49 -11.47
N SER A 252 -15.30 3.45 -11.37
CA SER A 252 -14.33 3.02 -12.38
C SER A 252 -14.56 1.55 -12.77
N GLN A 253 -13.81 1.09 -13.75
CA GLN A 253 -13.73 -0.32 -14.15
C GLN A 253 -12.33 -0.62 -14.69
N ILE A 254 -11.89 -1.88 -14.57
CA ILE A 254 -10.69 -2.36 -15.27
C ILE A 254 -11.04 -2.59 -16.74
N ILE A 255 -10.20 -2.09 -17.64
CA ILE A 255 -10.38 -2.19 -19.10
C ILE A 255 -9.32 -3.03 -19.80
N GLY A 256 -8.31 -3.48 -19.06
CA GLY A 256 -7.23 -4.34 -19.56
C GLY A 256 -6.31 -4.75 -18.42
N THR A 257 -5.73 -5.94 -18.52
CA THR A 257 -4.76 -6.46 -17.56
C THR A 257 -3.59 -7.08 -18.29
N LEU A 258 -2.40 -6.94 -17.74
CA LEU A 258 -1.19 -7.52 -18.29
C LEU A 258 -0.22 -7.88 -17.16
N SER A 259 0.75 -8.71 -17.50
CA SER A 259 1.88 -8.96 -16.62
C SER A 259 2.71 -7.68 -16.45
N GLY A 260 3.13 -7.39 -15.23
CA GLY A 260 4.01 -6.26 -14.93
C GLY A 260 5.46 -6.45 -15.41
N ALA A 261 5.80 -7.58 -16.02
CA ALA A 261 7.05 -7.80 -16.76
C ALA A 261 6.88 -7.80 -18.29
N GLY A 262 5.72 -7.34 -18.80
CA GLY A 262 5.41 -7.31 -20.23
C GLY A 262 4.72 -8.60 -20.72
N ASP A 263 4.53 -8.71 -22.03
CA ASP A 263 3.76 -9.77 -22.70
C ASP A 263 4.43 -11.15 -22.68
N LYS A 264 5.76 -11.20 -22.59
CA LYS A 264 6.55 -12.44 -22.72
C LYS A 264 6.84 -13.17 -21.43
N ILE A 265 6.81 -12.46 -20.30
CA ILE A 265 7.25 -12.98 -19.00
C ILE A 265 6.18 -12.63 -17.98
N GLN A 266 5.74 -13.59 -17.18
CA GLN A 266 4.91 -13.30 -16.01
C GLN A 266 5.77 -12.60 -14.95
N GLY A 267 5.45 -11.34 -14.67
CA GLY A 267 6.12 -10.55 -13.67
C GLY A 267 5.87 -11.10 -12.27
N LYS A 268 6.80 -10.81 -11.37
CA LYS A 268 6.71 -11.20 -9.96
C LYS A 268 7.03 -10.03 -9.05
N ILE A 269 6.31 -9.98 -7.95
CA ILE A 269 6.52 -9.08 -6.82
C ILE A 269 7.36 -9.80 -5.77
N ALA A 270 8.32 -9.10 -5.17
CA ALA A 270 9.30 -9.70 -4.29
C ALA A 270 9.67 -8.85 -3.07
N ALA A 271 10.07 -9.55 -2.00
CA ALA A 271 10.82 -8.98 -0.91
C ALA A 271 12.16 -8.54 -1.46
N THR A 272 12.47 -7.25 -1.34
CA THR A 272 13.64 -6.65 -1.97
C THR A 272 14.69 -6.35 -0.92
N THR A 273 15.90 -6.86 -1.10
CA THR A 273 17.04 -6.62 -0.22
C THR A 273 18.16 -5.96 -1.00
N LYS A 274 19.06 -5.26 -0.31
CA LYS A 274 20.33 -4.83 -0.94
C LYS A 274 21.07 -6.07 -1.45
N LYS A 275 21.63 -5.99 -2.66
CA LYS A 275 22.41 -7.07 -3.24
C LYS A 275 23.56 -7.46 -2.31
N ASP A 276 23.82 -8.76 -2.22
CA ASP A 276 24.91 -9.35 -1.42
C ASP A 276 24.80 -9.06 0.10
N SER A 277 23.62 -8.64 0.59
CA SER A 277 23.38 -8.42 2.03
C SER A 277 23.34 -9.71 2.86
N GLY A 278 23.27 -10.88 2.20
CA GLY A 278 23.10 -12.18 2.85
C GLY A 278 21.70 -12.42 3.43
N LEU A 279 20.70 -11.61 3.03
CA LEU A 279 19.34 -11.68 3.56
C LEU A 279 18.36 -12.45 2.67
N VAL A 280 18.59 -12.45 1.35
CA VAL A 280 17.60 -12.94 0.38
C VAL A 280 17.30 -14.44 0.55
N ASP A 281 18.31 -15.25 0.86
CA ASP A 281 18.14 -16.70 1.05
C ASP A 281 17.21 -17.01 2.23
N ALA A 282 17.47 -16.38 3.39
CA ALA A 282 16.64 -16.54 4.58
C ALA A 282 15.21 -16.05 4.35
N TYR A 283 15.01 -14.99 3.56
CA TYR A 283 13.68 -14.49 3.21
C TYR A 283 12.95 -15.42 2.25
N ALA A 284 13.64 -15.95 1.24
CA ALA A 284 13.08 -16.94 0.33
C ALA A 284 12.70 -18.23 1.05
N ALA A 285 13.56 -18.72 1.94
CA ALA A 285 13.28 -19.89 2.77
C ALA A 285 12.09 -19.67 3.71
N ALA A 286 11.99 -18.48 4.34
CA ALA A 286 10.86 -18.12 5.17
C ALA A 286 9.55 -18.04 4.36
N LEU A 287 9.58 -17.40 3.17
CA LEU A 287 8.44 -17.33 2.25
C LEU A 287 8.00 -18.74 1.81
N ASP A 288 8.95 -19.59 1.42
CA ASP A 288 8.67 -20.99 1.04
C ASP A 288 8.04 -21.78 2.18
N HIS A 289 8.49 -21.56 3.42
CA HIS A 289 7.91 -22.20 4.59
C HIS A 289 6.43 -21.83 4.76
N VAL A 290 6.10 -20.54 4.68
CA VAL A 290 4.74 -20.04 4.90
C VAL A 290 3.81 -20.29 3.70
N ILE A 291 4.38 -20.48 2.51
CA ILE A 291 3.66 -21.01 1.35
C ILE A 291 3.25 -22.46 1.63
N LYS A 292 4.20 -23.31 2.05
CA LYS A 292 3.96 -24.74 2.29
C LYS A 292 3.02 -25.01 3.47
N ASP A 293 3.08 -24.21 4.54
CA ASP A 293 2.20 -24.37 5.70
C ASP A 293 0.80 -23.76 5.51
N GLY A 294 0.59 -23.07 4.38
CA GLY A 294 -0.67 -22.46 3.97
C GLY A 294 -1.02 -21.14 4.66
N SER A 295 -0.16 -20.61 5.54
CA SER A 295 -0.39 -19.31 6.19
C SER A 295 -0.34 -18.15 5.20
N TYR A 296 0.58 -18.19 4.24
CA TYR A 296 0.63 -17.26 3.11
C TYR A 296 -0.66 -17.24 2.29
N GLY A 297 -1.19 -18.42 1.93
CA GLY A 297 -2.44 -18.53 1.16
C GLY A 297 -3.63 -17.93 1.92
N ARG A 298 -3.67 -18.08 3.25
CA ARG A 298 -4.69 -17.42 4.09
C ARG A 298 -4.54 -15.91 4.10
N VAL A 299 -3.32 -15.38 4.11
CA VAL A 299 -3.06 -13.93 3.99
C VAL A 299 -3.56 -13.41 2.65
N LEU A 300 -3.21 -14.06 1.54
CA LEU A 300 -3.71 -13.64 0.22
C LEU A 300 -5.24 -13.68 0.15
N LYS A 301 -5.86 -14.75 0.66
CA LYS A 301 -7.33 -14.85 0.70
C LYS A 301 -7.97 -13.71 1.50
N ARG A 302 -7.39 -13.34 2.64
CA ARG A 302 -7.87 -12.23 3.48
C ARG A 302 -7.93 -10.90 2.71
N TRP A 303 -6.98 -10.68 1.81
CA TRP A 303 -6.86 -9.44 1.04
C TRP A 303 -7.45 -9.53 -0.38
N GLY A 304 -8.07 -10.65 -0.75
CA GLY A 304 -8.65 -10.85 -2.09
C GLY A 304 -7.62 -11.10 -3.20
N LEU A 305 -6.43 -11.60 -2.85
CA LEU A 305 -5.26 -11.69 -3.74
C LEU A 305 -4.88 -13.12 -4.10
N SER A 306 -5.78 -14.08 -3.92
CA SER A 306 -5.49 -15.50 -4.18
C SER A 306 -5.09 -15.80 -5.62
N THR A 307 -5.54 -14.99 -6.59
CA THR A 307 -5.17 -15.13 -8.01
C THR A 307 -3.74 -14.72 -8.32
N GLU A 308 -3.06 -14.05 -7.38
CA GLU A 308 -1.65 -13.64 -7.51
C GLU A 308 -0.71 -14.53 -6.70
N ALA A 309 -1.20 -15.67 -6.21
CA ALA A 309 -0.39 -16.61 -5.45
C ALA A 309 0.77 -17.16 -6.28
N VAL A 310 1.93 -17.34 -5.63
CA VAL A 310 3.04 -18.12 -6.17
C VAL A 310 3.11 -19.48 -5.47
N GLU A 311 3.53 -20.51 -6.20
CA GLU A 311 3.70 -21.86 -5.65
C GLU A 311 4.97 -22.04 -4.81
N LYS A 312 5.97 -21.19 -5.08
CA LYS A 312 7.25 -21.12 -4.37
C LYS A 312 7.84 -19.72 -4.49
N SER A 313 8.67 -19.34 -3.53
CA SER A 313 9.53 -18.17 -3.61
C SER A 313 10.75 -18.48 -4.46
N GLU A 314 10.99 -17.67 -5.49
CA GLU A 314 12.17 -17.75 -6.32
C GLU A 314 13.12 -16.61 -5.98
N ILE A 315 14.41 -16.93 -5.99
CA ILE A 315 15.47 -15.93 -5.83
C ILE A 315 15.85 -15.41 -7.20
N ASN A 316 15.73 -14.09 -7.39
CA ASN A 316 16.16 -13.39 -8.60
C ASN A 316 15.69 -14.02 -9.93
N PRO A 317 14.41 -14.41 -10.10
CA PRO A 317 13.94 -14.97 -11.36
C PRO A 317 14.05 -13.96 -12.51
N PRO A 318 13.85 -14.38 -13.77
CA PRO A 318 13.70 -13.46 -14.89
C PRO A 318 12.63 -12.41 -14.58
N GLY A 319 12.97 -11.14 -14.74
CA GLY A 319 12.08 -10.00 -14.51
C GLY A 319 11.78 -9.22 -15.79
N LEU A 320 11.21 -8.02 -15.61
CA LEU A 320 11.05 -7.07 -16.72
C LEU A 320 12.42 -6.83 -17.38
N PRO A 321 12.56 -7.03 -18.71
CA PRO A 321 13.82 -6.82 -19.41
C PRO A 321 14.28 -5.36 -19.37
N LYS A 322 15.59 -5.16 -19.56
CA LYS A 322 16.15 -3.83 -19.80
C LYS A 322 15.64 -3.25 -21.14
N PRO A 323 15.60 -1.91 -21.28
CA PRO A 323 15.29 -1.24 -22.55
C PRO A 323 16.21 -1.66 -23.70
#